data_AF-A0A6P2C675-F1
#
_entry.id   AF-A0A6P2C675-F1
#
_cell.length_a   1.000
_cell.length_b   1.000
_cell.length_c   1.000
_cell.angle_alpha   90.00
_cell.angle_beta   90.00
_cell.angle_gamma   90.00
#
_symmetry.space_group_name_H-M   'P 1'
#
loop_
_entity.id
_entity.type
_entity.pdbx_description
1 polymer ?
#
loop_
_entity_poly.entity_id
_entity_poly.type
_entity_poly.pdbx_seq_one_letter_code
_entity_poly.pdbx_strand_id
1 'polypeptide(L)'
;MTAYVATHREMTLSSASNRLVDEALRMHEHPLITFKDGPAGRRARVVGGPDVWEIIGAIRSVRAADPAVTGDDALVAVTETSGVPMPFLRAALAYWGDFPEEVDAFLDRAAAEAAQAQAAWQRQQELLGR
;
A
#
# COMPACT_ATOMS: atom_id res chain seq x y z
N MET A 1 12.45 -20.54 -8.68
CA MET A 1 11.51 -20.07 -9.73
C MET A 1 10.35 -21.04 -9.95
N THR A 2 10.58 -22.35 -10.09
CA THR A 2 9.53 -23.38 -10.28
C THR A 2 8.47 -23.40 -9.17
N ALA A 3 8.86 -23.19 -7.91
CA ALA A 3 7.93 -23.11 -6.78
C ALA A 3 7.04 -21.85 -6.78
N TYR A 4 7.56 -20.71 -7.29
CA TYR A 4 6.81 -19.44 -7.35
C TYR A 4 5.75 -19.45 -8.45
N VAL A 5 6.05 -20.06 -9.59
CA VAL A 5 5.06 -20.28 -10.68
C VAL A 5 3.99 -21.28 -10.23
N ALA A 6 4.37 -22.30 -9.44
CA ALA A 6 3.42 -23.27 -8.92
C ALA A 6 2.37 -22.66 -7.96
N THR A 7 2.73 -21.60 -7.24
CA THR A 7 1.81 -20.83 -6.38
C THR A 7 1.08 -19.70 -7.11
N HIS A 8 1.51 -19.35 -8.33
CA HIS A 8 0.91 -18.31 -9.19
C HIS A 8 0.59 -18.91 -10.57
N ARG A 9 -0.37 -19.85 -10.60
CA ARG A 9 -0.68 -20.67 -11.79
C ARG A 9 -1.13 -19.87 -13.03
N GLU A 10 -1.49 -18.60 -12.85
CA GLU A 10 -1.81 -17.65 -13.91
C GLU A 10 -0.56 -17.16 -14.68
N MET A 11 0.65 -17.29 -14.11
CA MET A 11 1.88 -16.72 -14.63
C MET A 11 2.70 -17.73 -15.43
N THR A 12 3.30 -17.27 -16.54
CA THR A 12 4.34 -18.03 -17.23
C THR A 12 5.67 -17.90 -16.49
N LEU A 13 6.61 -18.83 -16.74
CA LEU A 13 7.97 -18.73 -16.21
C LEU A 13 8.63 -17.39 -16.58
N SER A 14 8.44 -16.94 -17.81
CA SER A 14 8.99 -15.68 -18.32
C SER A 14 8.37 -14.47 -17.64
N SER A 15 7.05 -14.42 -17.43
CA SER A 15 6.42 -13.30 -16.73
C SER A 15 6.77 -13.27 -15.24
N ALA A 16 6.91 -14.44 -14.60
CA ALA A 16 7.43 -14.54 -13.24
C ALA A 16 8.88 -14.07 -13.13
N SER A 17 9.72 -14.41 -14.10
CA SER A 17 11.13 -13.97 -14.16
C SER A 17 11.23 -12.45 -14.27
N ASN A 18 10.53 -11.87 -15.25
CA ASN A 18 10.58 -10.42 -15.48
C ASN A 18 10.13 -9.64 -14.25
N ARG A 19 9.06 -10.09 -13.58
CA ARG A 19 8.58 -9.46 -12.34
C ARG A 19 9.63 -9.53 -11.23
N LEU A 20 10.21 -10.70 -10.98
CA LEU A 20 11.19 -10.85 -9.91
C LEU A 20 12.46 -10.04 -10.17
N VAL A 21 12.86 -9.87 -11.44
CA VAL A 21 13.99 -9.01 -11.82
C VAL A 21 13.64 -7.54 -11.59
N ASP A 22 12.46 -7.09 -12.06
CA ASP A 22 11.99 -5.72 -11.84
C ASP A 22 11.91 -5.39 -10.34
N GLU A 23 11.31 -6.26 -9.54
CA GLU A 23 11.26 -6.10 -8.08
C GLU A 23 12.65 -6.07 -7.44
N ALA A 24 13.60 -6.87 -7.92
CA ALA A 24 14.97 -6.84 -7.42
C ALA A 24 15.69 -5.51 -7.71
N LEU A 25 15.47 -4.93 -8.90
CA LEU A 25 16.00 -3.62 -9.26
C LEU A 25 15.37 -2.52 -8.38
N ARG A 26 14.05 -2.56 -8.19
CA ARG A 26 13.36 -1.61 -7.30
C ARG A 26 13.81 -1.72 -5.84
N MET A 27 14.06 -2.93 -5.33
CA MET A 27 14.63 -3.10 -3.98
C MET A 27 16.08 -2.63 -3.89
N HIS A 28 16.83 -2.62 -4.99
CA HIS A 28 18.16 -2.03 -5.03
C HIS A 28 18.09 -0.49 -4.95
N GLU A 29 17.15 0.13 -5.66
CA GLU A 29 16.90 1.57 -5.65
C GLU A 29 16.24 2.04 -4.33
N HIS A 30 15.40 1.20 -3.74
CA HIS A 30 14.71 1.45 -2.47
C HIS A 30 14.99 0.34 -1.44
N PRO A 31 16.15 0.38 -0.74
CA PRO A 31 16.59 -0.71 0.15
C PRO A 31 15.68 -1.01 1.35
N LEU A 32 14.80 -0.08 1.70
CA LEU A 32 13.83 -0.24 2.79
C LEU A 32 12.47 -0.78 2.32
N ILE A 33 12.33 -1.10 1.04
CA ILE A 33 11.13 -1.66 0.42
C ILE A 33 11.33 -3.14 0.12
N THR A 34 10.28 -3.92 0.28
CA THR A 34 10.21 -5.32 -0.12
C THR A 34 8.84 -5.63 -0.74
N PHE A 35 8.71 -6.77 -1.42
CA PHE A 35 7.48 -7.19 -2.09
C PHE A 35 6.93 -8.45 -1.46
N LYS A 36 5.64 -8.41 -1.09
CA LYS A 36 4.97 -9.55 -0.46
C LYS A 36 3.61 -9.82 -1.10
N ASP A 37 3.27 -11.09 -1.21
CA ASP A 37 1.93 -11.54 -1.61
C ASP A 37 0.94 -11.33 -0.45
N GLY A 38 -0.26 -10.87 -0.77
CA GLY A 38 -1.36 -10.68 0.18
C GLY A 38 -2.73 -10.81 -0.49
N PRO A 39 -3.82 -10.73 0.27
CA PRO A 39 -5.19 -10.89 -0.25
C PRO A 39 -5.53 -9.90 -1.37
N ALA A 40 -5.02 -8.67 -1.27
CA ALA A 40 -5.19 -7.62 -2.30
C ALA A 40 -4.20 -7.75 -3.46
N GLY A 41 -3.43 -8.84 -3.53
CA GLY A 41 -2.34 -9.05 -4.47
C GLY A 41 -0.95 -8.76 -3.89
N ARG A 42 0.06 -8.93 -4.73
CA ARG A 42 1.47 -8.66 -4.43
C ARG A 42 1.71 -7.15 -4.42
N ARG A 43 2.40 -6.64 -3.39
CA ARG A 43 2.56 -5.20 -3.16
C ARG A 43 3.87 -4.84 -2.49
N ALA A 44 4.30 -3.60 -2.73
CA ALA A 44 5.41 -2.95 -2.04
C ALA A 44 5.05 -2.66 -0.58
N ARG A 45 5.99 -2.94 0.31
CA ARG A 45 5.88 -2.71 1.76
C ARG A 45 7.22 -2.29 2.33
N VAL A 46 7.22 -1.58 3.45
CA VAL A 46 8.48 -1.32 4.16
C VAL A 46 8.94 -2.59 4.87
N VAL A 47 10.26 -2.78 4.97
CA VAL A 47 10.87 -3.96 5.60
C VAL A 47 10.37 -4.11 7.04
N GLY A 48 9.71 -5.24 7.34
CA GLY A 48 9.15 -5.53 8.66
C GLY A 48 7.96 -4.66 9.09
N GLY A 49 7.46 -3.78 8.22
CA GLY A 49 6.38 -2.83 8.56
C GLY A 49 5.21 -2.88 7.57
N PRO A 50 4.35 -1.84 7.55
CA PRO A 50 3.13 -1.81 6.75
C PRO A 50 3.40 -1.71 5.24
N ASP A 51 2.34 -1.85 4.46
CA ASP A 51 2.40 -1.67 3.02
C ASP A 51 2.61 -0.19 2.66
N VAL A 52 3.24 0.09 1.51
CA VAL A 52 3.49 1.48 1.08
C VAL A 52 2.17 2.24 0.90
N TRP A 53 1.15 1.60 0.32
CA TRP A 53 -0.16 2.23 0.13
C TRP A 53 -0.83 2.62 1.46
N GLU A 54 -0.66 1.83 2.54
CA GLU A 54 -1.19 2.15 3.86
C GLU A 54 -0.52 3.41 4.43
N ILE A 55 0.80 3.52 4.28
CA ILE A 55 1.57 4.69 4.70
C ILE A 55 1.11 5.94 3.91
N ILE A 56 1.03 5.85 2.58
CA ILE A 56 0.59 6.98 1.75
C ILE A 56 -0.85 7.38 2.08
N GLY A 57 -1.74 6.41 2.32
CA GLY A 57 -3.11 6.64 2.77
C GLY A 57 -3.18 7.35 4.13
N ALA A 58 -2.32 6.98 5.08
CA ALA A 58 -2.23 7.64 6.38
C ALA A 58 -1.76 9.10 6.24
N ILE A 59 -0.73 9.35 5.44
CA ILE A 59 -0.24 10.72 5.16
C ILE A 59 -1.34 11.57 4.50
N ARG A 60 -2.04 11.01 3.50
CA ARG A 60 -3.18 11.70 2.85
C ARG A 60 -4.30 12.01 3.84
N SER A 61 -4.62 11.07 4.72
CA SER A 61 -5.64 11.24 5.77
C SER A 61 -5.28 12.36 6.75
N VAL A 62 -4.03 12.41 7.21
CA VAL A 62 -3.55 13.51 8.08
C VAL A 62 -3.69 14.86 7.39
N ARG A 63 -3.24 14.97 6.14
CA ARG A 63 -3.35 16.22 5.36
C ARG A 63 -4.79 16.61 5.04
N ALA A 64 -5.70 15.66 4.91
CA ALA A 64 -7.12 15.93 4.69
C ALA A 64 -7.81 16.40 5.97
N ALA A 65 -7.41 15.87 7.13
CA ALA A 65 -7.94 16.26 8.43
C ALA A 65 -7.47 17.66 8.85
N ASP A 66 -6.21 18.00 8.57
CA ASP A 66 -5.65 19.33 8.79
C ASP A 66 -4.83 19.80 7.59
N PRO A 67 -5.43 20.60 6.68
CA PRO A 67 -4.74 21.13 5.52
C PRO A 67 -3.60 22.10 5.84
N ALA A 68 -3.52 22.64 7.07
CA ALA A 68 -2.43 23.53 7.48
C ALA A 68 -1.14 22.76 7.82
N VAL A 69 -1.26 21.46 8.14
CA VAL A 69 -0.11 20.58 8.39
C VAL A 69 0.58 20.25 7.07
N THR A 70 1.85 20.65 6.93
CA THR A 70 2.61 20.50 5.68
C THR A 70 4.01 19.94 5.92
N GLY A 71 4.64 19.43 4.86
CA GLY A 71 6.01 18.94 4.93
C GLY A 71 6.21 17.85 5.97
N ASP A 72 7.27 17.99 6.77
CA ASP A 72 7.64 17.01 7.80
C ASP A 72 6.65 16.93 8.95
N ASP A 73 5.85 17.96 9.23
CA ASP A 73 4.85 17.94 10.31
C ASP A 73 3.77 16.87 10.05
N ALA A 74 3.39 16.67 8.79
CA ALA A 74 2.48 15.60 8.41
C ALA A 74 3.09 14.22 8.71
N LEU A 75 4.40 14.07 8.51
CA LEU A 75 5.10 12.81 8.78
C LEU A 75 5.27 12.57 10.27
N VAL A 76 5.54 13.61 11.04
CA VAL A 76 5.58 13.53 12.51
C VAL A 76 4.24 13.04 13.04
N ALA A 77 3.12 13.62 12.59
CA ALA A 77 1.78 13.20 13.00
C ALA A 77 1.49 11.73 12.62
N VAL A 78 1.94 11.25 11.46
CA VAL A 78 1.80 9.84 11.08
C VAL A 78 2.68 8.95 11.96
N THR A 79 3.92 9.33 12.27
CA THR A 79 4.79 8.57 13.18
C THR A 79 4.16 8.47 14.57
N GLU A 80 3.61 9.55 15.11
CA GLU A 80 2.97 9.57 16.43
C GLU A 80 1.71 8.69 16.50
N THR A 81 0.91 8.66 15.43
CA THR A 81 -0.36 7.92 15.40
C THR A 81 -0.20 6.45 15.03
N SER A 82 0.72 6.11 14.12
CA SER A 82 0.89 4.75 13.60
C SER A 82 2.06 3.98 14.24
N GLY A 83 2.98 4.68 14.91
CA GLY A 83 4.23 4.11 15.40
C GLY A 83 5.25 3.77 14.30
N VAL A 84 4.96 4.10 13.03
CA VAL A 84 5.89 3.86 11.91
C VAL A 84 7.07 4.84 11.99
N PRO A 85 8.32 4.36 12.07
CA PRO A 85 9.49 5.22 12.12
C PRO A 85 9.63 6.14 10.91
N MET A 86 10.09 7.37 11.14
CA MET A 86 10.32 8.38 10.11
C MET A 86 11.14 7.88 8.89
N PRO A 87 12.21 7.09 9.03
CA PRO A 87 12.92 6.55 7.87
C PRO A 87 12.06 5.69 6.95
N PHE A 88 11.10 4.94 7.49
CA PHE A 88 10.16 4.13 6.70
C PHE A 88 9.10 4.99 6.02
N LEU A 89 8.63 6.06 6.66
CA LEU A 89 7.73 7.02 6.01
C LEU A 89 8.41 7.70 4.82
N ARG A 90 9.66 8.14 4.99
CA ARG A 90 10.44 8.74 3.90
C ARG A 90 10.73 7.75 2.77
N ALA A 91 11.04 6.49 3.11
CA ALA A 91 11.24 5.45 2.11
C ALA A 91 9.96 5.16 1.31
N ALA A 92 8.80 5.09 1.98
CA ALA A 92 7.51 4.90 1.32
C ALA A 92 7.16 6.09 0.42
N LEU A 93 7.43 7.33 0.84
CA LEU A 93 7.26 8.52 0.02
C LEU A 93 8.18 8.53 -1.21
N ALA A 94 9.46 8.17 -1.04
CA ALA A 94 10.39 8.07 -2.17
C ALA A 94 9.92 7.01 -3.18
N TYR A 95 9.53 5.82 -2.70
CA TYR A 95 8.98 4.77 -3.55
C TYR A 95 7.70 5.22 -4.27
N TRP A 96 6.78 5.89 -3.57
CA TRP A 96 5.57 6.45 -4.18
C TRP A 96 5.89 7.53 -5.24
N GLY A 97 6.95 8.31 -5.04
CA GLY A 97 7.40 9.29 -6.02
C GLY A 97 7.81 8.67 -7.36
N ASP A 98 8.47 7.51 -7.31
CA ASP A 98 8.95 6.79 -8.50
C ASP A 98 7.86 5.87 -9.11
N PHE A 99 6.95 5.35 -8.27
CA PHE A 99 5.87 4.44 -8.68
C PHE A 99 4.49 4.87 -8.15
N PRO A 100 3.99 6.06 -8.49
CA PRO A 100 2.73 6.56 -7.93
C PRO A 100 1.52 5.73 -8.38
N GLU A 101 1.49 5.33 -9.66
CA GLU A 101 0.35 4.63 -10.27
C GLU A 101 0.01 3.31 -9.57
N GLU A 102 1.02 2.51 -9.21
CA GLU A 102 0.75 1.22 -8.57
C GLU A 102 0.17 1.40 -7.16
N VAL A 103 0.69 2.38 -6.41
CA VAL A 103 0.30 2.66 -5.04
C VAL A 103 -1.08 3.30 -5.00
N ASP A 104 -1.33 4.25 -5.91
CA ASP A 104 -2.63 4.88 -6.07
C ASP A 104 -3.70 3.86 -6.50
N ALA A 105 -3.37 2.93 -7.38
CA ALA A 105 -4.29 1.85 -7.74
C ALA A 105 -4.68 0.96 -6.53
N PHE A 106 -3.79 0.77 -5.55
CA PHE A 106 -4.15 0.09 -4.29
C PHE A 106 -5.08 0.94 -3.43
N LEU A 107 -4.79 2.24 -3.29
CA LEU A 107 -5.64 3.18 -2.55
C LEU A 107 -7.06 3.25 -3.13
N ASP A 108 -7.16 3.33 -4.46
CA ASP A 108 -8.45 3.39 -5.17
C ASP A 108 -9.27 2.10 -4.98
N ARG A 109 -8.61 0.93 -5.07
CA ARG A 109 -9.26 -0.35 -4.79
C ARG A 109 -9.76 -0.42 -3.36
N ALA A 110 -8.92 -0.05 -2.39
CA ALA A 110 -9.28 -0.06 -0.97
C ALA A 110 -10.46 0.89 -0.69
N ALA A 111 -10.48 2.07 -1.31
CA ALA A 111 -11.59 3.01 -1.18
C ALA A 111 -12.89 2.46 -1.78
N ALA A 112 -12.82 1.81 -2.95
CA ALA A 112 -13.97 1.17 -3.58
C ALA A 112 -14.53 0.01 -2.74
N GLU A 113 -13.67 -0.84 -2.19
CA GLU A 113 -14.04 -1.93 -1.28
C GLU A 113 -14.72 -1.40 -0.01
N ALA A 114 -14.17 -0.36 0.60
CA ALA A 114 -14.75 0.29 1.77
C ALA A 114 -16.15 0.87 1.47
N ALA A 115 -16.32 1.53 0.32
CA ALA A 115 -17.61 2.07 -0.11
C ALA A 115 -18.66 0.97 -0.34
N GLN A 116 -18.26 -0.15 -0.94
CA GLN A 116 -19.15 -1.31 -1.14
C GLN A 116 -19.56 -1.94 0.19
N ALA A 117 -18.63 -2.12 1.12
CA ALA A 117 -18.90 -2.64 2.46
C ALA A 117 -19.86 -1.72 3.23
N GLN A 118 -19.65 -0.41 3.15
CA GLN A 118 -20.53 0.59 3.76
C GLN A 118 -21.95 0.52 3.19
N ALA A 119 -22.09 0.45 1.88
CA ALA A 119 -23.40 0.33 1.23
C ALA A 119 -24.11 -0.99 1.59
N ALA A 120 -23.36 -2.09 1.71
CA ALA A 120 -23.91 -3.37 2.16
C ALA A 120 -24.40 -3.29 3.61
N TRP A 121 -23.62 -2.68 4.50
CA TRP A 121 -23.99 -2.47 5.89
C TRP A 121 -25.22 -1.58 6.03
N GLN A 122 -25.33 -0.49 5.26
CA GLN A 122 -26.51 0.39 5.24
C GLN A 122 -27.78 -0.38 4.86
N ARG A 123 -27.74 -1.17 3.78
CA ARG A 123 -28.88 -2.01 3.37
C ARG A 123 -29.27 -3.03 4.45
N GLN A 124 -28.30 -3.56 5.19
CA GLN A 124 -28.57 -4.46 6.31
C GLN A 124 -29.27 -3.73 7.47
N GLN A 125 -28.85 -2.52 7.83
CA GLN A 125 -29.51 -1.73 8.89
C GLN A 125 -30.93 -1.32 8.49
N GLU A 126 -31.13 -0.90 7.24
CA GLU A 126 -32.46 -0.58 6.69
C GLU A 126 -33.43 -1.77 6.81
N LEU A 127 -32.95 -2.98 6.49
CA LEU A 127 -33.74 -4.21 6.63
C LEU A 127 -34.02 -4.57 8.10
N LEU A 128 -33.09 -4.27 9.01
CA LEU A 128 -33.22 -4.55 10.44
C LEU A 128 -34.01 -3.48 11.20
N GLY A 129 -34.45 -2.41 10.53
CA GLY A 129 -35.31 -1.37 11.12
C GLY A 129 -34.65 -0.56 12.23
N ARG A 130 -33.34 -0.29 12.13
CA ARG A 130 -32.62 0.68 12.98
C ARG A 130 -32.17 1.89 12.19
#